data_AF-A0A2E5U1R7-F1
#
_entry.id   AF-A0A2E5U1R7-F1
#
_cell.length_a   1.000
_cell.length_b   1.000
_cell.length_c   1.000
_cell.angle_alpha   90.00
_cell.angle_beta   90.00
_cell.angle_gamma   90.00
#
_symmetry.space_group_name_H-M   'P 1'
#
loop_
_entity.id
_entity.type
_entity.pdbx_description
1 polymer ?
#
loop_
_entity_poly.entity_id
_entity_poly.type
_entity_poly.pdbx_seq_one_letter_code
_entity_poly.pdbx_strand_id
1 'polypeptide(L)'
;MSLQEKIEEIKEIISGKNLPGTSRGLVNTGKISQLLDELVTILPNEIKEAEIIVRQKEAIIVQAEEESKKIRSYADEEGSNIVKTAEAEKNKILDSAKSESAKLISEEQVVNDANSESKKIISNTQQEAEKILSEAKSKAEILTNDAEEKINSMLTKTEEEVELRRVGADNYAREVLFALEEKVADTLSQIRGGIDMLDKNDPSVTNKQ
;
A
#
# COMPACT_ATOMS: atom_id res chain seq x y z
N MET A 1 -88.23 28.92 -20.83
CA MET A 1 -88.69 28.30 -19.59
C MET A 1 -88.30 26.84 -19.63
N SER A 2 -87.69 26.32 -18.58
CA SER A 2 -87.32 24.90 -18.51
C SER A 2 -88.57 24.01 -18.48
N LEU A 3 -88.43 22.77 -18.93
CA LEU A 3 -89.46 21.73 -18.77
C LEU A 3 -89.98 21.66 -17.31
N GLN A 4 -89.06 21.85 -16.36
CA GLN A 4 -89.32 21.93 -14.93
C GLN A 4 -90.23 23.10 -14.55
N GLU A 5 -89.97 24.30 -15.08
CA GLU A 5 -90.80 25.48 -14.85
C GLU A 5 -92.23 25.31 -15.37
N LYS A 6 -92.42 24.68 -16.54
CA LYS A 6 -93.76 24.40 -17.09
C LYS A 6 -94.54 23.37 -16.27
N ILE A 7 -93.86 22.33 -15.79
CA ILE A 7 -94.45 21.33 -14.88
C ILE A 7 -94.85 21.98 -13.56
N GLU A 8 -94.02 22.87 -13.03
CA GLU A 8 -94.32 23.59 -11.79
C GLU A 8 -95.48 24.57 -11.97
N GLU A 9 -95.57 25.27 -13.10
CA GLU A 9 -96.73 26.12 -13.44
C GLU A 9 -98.03 25.30 -13.53
N ILE A 10 -98.00 24.11 -14.13
CA ILE A 10 -99.17 23.20 -14.14
C ILE A 10 -99.55 22.78 -12.72
N LYS A 11 -98.58 22.41 -11.87
CA LYS A 11 -98.85 22.03 -10.47
C LYS A 11 -99.47 23.17 -9.67
N GLU A 12 -98.98 24.41 -9.85
CA GLU A 12 -99.55 25.59 -9.20
C GLU A 12 -101.00 25.83 -9.64
N ILE A 13 -101.29 25.71 -10.94
CA ILE A 13 -102.64 25.88 -11.49
C ILE A 13 -103.60 24.80 -10.95
N ILE A 14 -103.14 23.56 -10.81
CA ILE A 14 -103.95 22.45 -10.26
C ILE A 14 -104.16 22.60 -8.75
N SER A 15 -103.21 23.21 -8.03
CA SER A 15 -103.25 23.43 -6.58
C SER A 15 -104.03 24.69 -6.17
N GLY A 16 -104.72 25.35 -7.11
CA GLY A 16 -105.52 26.55 -6.88
C GLY A 16 -106.72 26.36 -5.94
N LYS A 17 -107.47 27.44 -5.68
CA LYS A 17 -108.57 27.47 -4.69
C LYS A 17 -109.65 26.40 -4.94
N ASN A 18 -110.03 25.69 -3.89
CA ASN A 18 -111.18 24.78 -3.87
C ASN A 18 -112.51 25.54 -3.91
N LEU A 19 -113.50 24.94 -4.55
CA LEU A 19 -114.87 25.44 -4.57
C LEU A 19 -115.51 25.29 -3.18
N PRO A 20 -116.15 26.34 -2.62
CA PRO A 20 -116.75 26.29 -1.30
C PRO A 20 -117.77 25.16 -1.17
N GLY A 21 -117.67 24.35 -0.12
CA GLY A 21 -118.57 23.22 0.13
C GLY A 21 -118.29 21.96 -0.70
N THR A 22 -117.20 21.91 -1.46
CA THR A 22 -116.77 20.72 -2.22
C THR A 22 -115.27 20.47 -2.03
N SER A 23 -114.84 19.21 -2.16
CA SER A 23 -113.42 18.85 -2.19
C SER A 23 -112.79 19.01 -3.59
N ARG A 24 -113.41 19.78 -4.49
CA ARG A 24 -112.97 19.94 -5.90
C ARG A 24 -112.29 21.30 -6.11
N GLY A 25 -111.10 21.28 -6.69
CA GLY A 25 -110.34 22.47 -7.11
C GLY A 25 -110.93 23.11 -8.37
N LEU A 26 -110.94 24.46 -8.44
CA LEU A 26 -111.31 25.19 -9.65
C LEU A 26 -110.09 25.36 -10.54
N VAL A 27 -110.13 24.80 -11.75
CA VAL A 27 -108.97 24.72 -12.65
C VAL A 27 -109.33 25.28 -14.03
N ASN A 28 -108.43 26.08 -14.62
CA ASN A 28 -108.57 26.52 -16.00
C ASN A 28 -108.05 25.44 -16.96
N THR A 29 -108.97 24.63 -17.48
CA THR A 29 -108.67 23.53 -18.39
C THR A 29 -108.05 23.98 -19.70
N GLY A 30 -108.40 25.17 -20.21
CA GLY A 30 -107.82 25.73 -21.43
C GLY A 30 -106.34 26.10 -21.26
N LYS A 31 -105.99 26.77 -20.15
CA LYS A 31 -104.59 27.10 -19.83
C LYS A 31 -103.75 25.84 -19.57
N ILE A 32 -104.31 24.82 -18.89
CA ILE A 32 -103.63 23.53 -18.70
C ILE A 32 -103.41 22.82 -20.03
N SER A 33 -104.42 22.76 -20.90
CA SER A 33 -104.28 22.12 -22.21
C SER A 33 -103.16 22.76 -23.02
N GLN A 34 -103.08 24.09 -23.03
CA GLN A 34 -102.03 24.83 -23.73
C GLN A 34 -100.64 24.52 -23.14
N LEU A 35 -100.48 24.53 -21.81
CA LEU A 35 -99.21 24.18 -21.16
C LEU A 35 -98.83 22.71 -21.42
N LEU A 36 -99.80 21.80 -21.51
CA LEU A 36 -99.60 20.39 -21.82
C LEU A 36 -99.17 20.19 -23.29
N ASP A 37 -99.81 20.88 -24.24
CA ASP A 37 -99.45 20.85 -25.66
C ASP A 37 -98.03 21.40 -25.89
N GLU A 38 -97.68 22.48 -25.19
CA GLU A 38 -96.32 23.02 -25.17
C GLU A 38 -95.32 22.03 -24.56
N LEU A 39 -95.67 21.34 -23.47
CA LEU A 39 -94.86 20.28 -22.86
C LEU A 39 -94.63 19.11 -23.82
N VAL A 40 -95.68 18.65 -24.49
CA VAL A 40 -95.61 17.56 -25.48
C VAL A 40 -94.76 17.95 -26.69
N THR A 41 -94.77 19.23 -27.07
CA THR A 41 -93.94 19.75 -28.17
C THR A 41 -92.46 19.82 -27.79
N ILE A 42 -92.17 20.15 -26.53
CA ILE A 42 -90.82 20.36 -26.00
C ILE A 42 -90.17 19.01 -25.66
N LEU A 43 -90.83 18.16 -24.85
CA LEU A 43 -90.35 16.85 -24.34
C LEU A 43 -89.48 16.01 -25.30
N PRO A 44 -89.82 15.81 -26.58
CA PRO A 44 -89.00 15.02 -27.50
C PRO A 44 -87.59 15.58 -27.69
N ASN A 45 -87.43 16.90 -27.68
CA ASN A 45 -86.12 17.54 -27.85
C ASN A 45 -85.26 17.37 -26.60
N GLU A 46 -85.82 17.56 -25.41
CA GLU A 46 -85.14 17.34 -24.14
C GLU A 46 -84.70 15.89 -23.95
N ILE A 47 -85.54 14.92 -24.34
CA ILE A 47 -85.18 13.50 -24.32
C ILE A 47 -84.02 13.24 -25.29
N LYS A 48 -84.08 13.82 -26.50
CA LYS A 48 -83.01 13.69 -27.50
C LYS A 48 -81.68 14.30 -27.02
N GLU A 49 -81.73 15.46 -26.38
CA GLU A 49 -80.55 16.09 -25.77
C GLU A 49 -79.98 15.23 -24.64
N ALA A 50 -80.84 14.70 -23.76
CA ALA A 50 -80.42 13.79 -22.69
C ALA A 50 -79.76 12.52 -23.24
N GLU A 51 -80.32 11.91 -24.30
CA GLU A 51 -79.71 10.77 -24.99
C GLU A 51 -78.34 11.09 -25.58
N ILE A 52 -78.17 12.28 -26.17
CA ILE A 52 -76.87 12.74 -26.69
C ILE A 52 -75.86 12.89 -25.55
N ILE A 53 -76.25 13.49 -24.44
CA ILE A 53 -75.39 13.66 -23.26
C ILE A 53 -74.98 12.29 -22.68
N VAL A 54 -75.91 11.33 -22.61
CA VAL A 54 -75.61 9.96 -22.14
C VAL A 54 -74.62 9.29 -23.07
N ARG A 55 -74.82 9.34 -24.39
CA ARG A 55 -73.87 8.79 -25.37
C ARG A 55 -72.51 9.47 -25.32
N GLN A 56 -72.46 10.79 -25.16
CA GLN A 56 -71.22 11.53 -25.01
C GLN A 56 -70.48 11.12 -23.73
N LYS A 57 -71.19 10.98 -22.61
CA LYS A 57 -70.63 10.49 -21.35
C LYS A 57 -70.07 9.07 -21.50
N GLU A 58 -70.80 8.17 -22.14
CA GLU A 58 -70.33 6.81 -22.42
C GLU A 58 -69.05 6.81 -23.26
N ALA A 59 -69.00 7.64 -24.31
CA ALA A 59 -67.80 7.80 -25.13
C ALA A 59 -66.60 8.33 -24.33
N ILE A 60 -66.81 9.33 -23.46
CA ILE A 60 -65.77 9.86 -22.58
C ILE A 60 -65.25 8.79 -21.62
N ILE A 61 -66.13 7.99 -21.02
CA ILE A 61 -65.73 6.91 -20.12
C ILE A 61 -64.88 5.88 -20.84
N VAL A 62 -65.31 5.42 -22.01
CA VAL A 62 -64.55 4.44 -22.81
C VAL A 62 -63.17 5.00 -23.19
N GLN A 63 -63.11 6.25 -23.64
CA GLN A 63 -61.84 6.90 -23.97
C GLN A 63 -60.92 7.01 -22.75
N ALA A 64 -61.47 7.43 -21.59
CA ALA A 64 -60.71 7.54 -20.34
C ALA A 64 -60.19 6.17 -19.86
N GLU A 65 -60.98 5.10 -20.02
CA GLU A 65 -60.58 3.73 -19.70
C GLU A 65 -59.45 3.25 -20.61
N GLU A 66 -59.54 3.49 -21.92
CA GLU A 66 -58.48 3.15 -22.87
C GLU A 66 -57.18 3.91 -22.58
N GLU A 67 -57.28 5.20 -22.29
CA GLU A 67 -56.13 6.04 -21.98
C GLU A 67 -55.50 5.65 -20.64
N SER A 68 -56.32 5.36 -19.62
CA SER A 68 -55.85 4.81 -18.35
C SER A 68 -55.12 3.49 -18.53
N LYS A 69 -55.65 2.59 -19.36
CA LYS A 69 -55.00 1.31 -19.67
C LYS A 69 -53.66 1.51 -20.35
N LYS A 70 -53.56 2.46 -21.30
CA LYS A 70 -52.29 2.81 -21.95
C LYS A 70 -51.27 3.35 -20.96
N ILE A 71 -51.68 4.29 -20.10
CA ILE A 71 -50.81 4.88 -19.07
C ILE A 71 -50.28 3.80 -18.13
N ARG A 72 -51.16 2.90 -17.67
CA ARG A 72 -50.75 1.78 -16.80
C ARG A 72 -49.76 0.84 -17.49
N SER A 73 -50.05 0.44 -18.73
CA SER A 73 -49.16 -0.43 -19.49
C SER A 73 -47.78 0.21 -19.69
N TYR A 74 -47.75 1.50 -20.01
CA TYR A 74 -46.51 2.25 -20.16
C TYR A 74 -45.73 2.36 -18.84
N ALA A 75 -46.42 2.66 -17.74
CA ALA A 75 -45.80 2.72 -16.42
C ALA A 75 -45.23 1.37 -15.96
N ASP A 76 -45.95 0.27 -16.24
CA ASP A 76 -45.50 -1.09 -15.92
C ASP A 76 -44.26 -1.47 -16.75
N GLU A 77 -44.24 -1.13 -18.05
CA GLU A 77 -43.10 -1.37 -18.93
C GLU A 77 -41.87 -0.56 -18.51
N GLU A 78 -42.05 0.74 -18.27
CA GLU A 78 -40.98 1.63 -17.83
C GLU A 78 -40.42 1.20 -16.46
N GLY A 79 -41.31 0.84 -15.53
CA GLY A 79 -40.92 0.31 -14.22
C GLY A 79 -40.11 -0.99 -14.35
N SER A 80 -40.53 -1.90 -15.23
CA SER A 80 -39.78 -3.14 -15.51
C SER A 80 -38.40 -2.83 -16.09
N ASN A 81 -38.31 -1.85 -17.00
CA ASN A 81 -37.04 -1.45 -17.61
C ASN A 81 -36.10 -0.82 -16.58
N ILE A 82 -36.59 0.08 -15.73
CA ILE A 82 -35.81 0.71 -14.66
C ILE A 82 -35.26 -0.34 -13.69
N VAL A 83 -36.08 -1.32 -13.29
CA VAL A 83 -35.61 -2.38 -12.40
C VAL A 83 -34.54 -3.23 -13.08
N LYS A 84 -34.75 -3.63 -14.34
CA LYS A 84 -33.76 -4.41 -15.11
C LYS A 84 -32.43 -3.67 -15.27
N THR A 85 -32.46 -2.38 -15.62
CA THR A 85 -31.24 -1.59 -15.79
C THR A 85 -30.54 -1.39 -14.45
N ALA A 86 -31.28 -1.07 -13.39
CA ALA A 86 -30.72 -0.93 -12.05
C ALA A 86 -30.08 -2.23 -11.54
N GLU A 87 -30.71 -3.39 -11.80
CA GLU A 87 -30.12 -4.69 -11.44
C GLU A 87 -28.84 -4.99 -12.23
N ALA A 88 -28.83 -4.71 -13.54
CA ALA A 88 -27.66 -4.89 -14.38
C ALA A 88 -26.49 -3.98 -13.94
N GLU A 89 -26.77 -2.71 -13.66
CA GLU A 89 -25.78 -1.75 -13.15
C GLU A 89 -25.26 -2.14 -11.77
N LYS A 90 -26.15 -2.52 -10.85
CA LYS A 90 -25.78 -3.02 -9.52
C LYS A 90 -24.82 -4.20 -9.63
N ASN A 91 -25.15 -5.19 -10.46
CA ASN A 91 -24.30 -6.37 -10.64
C ASN A 91 -22.94 -5.99 -11.23
N LYS A 92 -22.91 -5.10 -12.23
CA LYS A 92 -21.66 -4.61 -12.83
C LYS A 92 -20.76 -3.89 -11.81
N ILE A 93 -21.34 -3.03 -10.97
CA ILE A 93 -20.61 -2.35 -9.90
C ILE A 93 -20.05 -3.37 -8.91
N LEU A 94 -20.88 -4.35 -8.52
CA LEU A 94 -20.51 -5.36 -7.54
C LEU A 94 -19.40 -6.29 -8.05
N ASP A 95 -19.45 -6.66 -9.32
CA ASP A 95 -18.40 -7.46 -9.97
C ASP A 95 -17.09 -6.66 -10.11
N SER A 96 -17.18 -5.38 -10.50
CA SER A 96 -16.00 -4.51 -10.59
C SER A 96 -15.35 -4.31 -9.22
N ALA A 97 -16.15 -4.02 -8.19
CA ALA A 97 -15.66 -3.86 -6.82
C ALA A 97 -15.03 -5.14 -6.27
N LYS A 98 -15.61 -6.32 -6.56
CA LYS A 98 -15.03 -7.61 -6.19
C LYS A 98 -13.69 -7.86 -6.89
N SER A 99 -13.62 -7.60 -8.20
CA SER A 99 -12.38 -7.76 -8.95
C SER A 99 -11.28 -6.83 -8.46
N GLU A 100 -11.62 -5.58 -8.16
CA GLU A 100 -10.67 -4.60 -7.64
C GLU A 100 -10.22 -4.94 -6.22
N SER A 101 -11.14 -5.38 -5.35
CA SER A 101 -10.80 -5.88 -4.01
C SER A 101 -9.87 -7.09 -4.07
N ALA A 102 -10.15 -8.06 -4.94
CA ALA A 102 -9.27 -9.23 -5.12
C ALA A 102 -7.87 -8.83 -5.60
N LYS A 103 -7.79 -7.83 -6.49
CA LYS A 103 -6.51 -7.28 -6.96
C LYS A 103 -5.74 -6.60 -5.82
N LEU A 104 -6.39 -5.75 -5.04
CA LEU A 104 -5.75 -5.06 -3.90
C LEU A 104 -5.23 -6.04 -2.85
N ILE A 105 -6.00 -7.08 -2.51
CA ILE A 105 -5.57 -8.13 -1.58
C ILE A 105 -4.34 -8.86 -2.14
N SER A 106 -4.34 -9.19 -3.43
CA SER A 106 -3.20 -9.84 -4.07
C SER A 106 -1.95 -8.95 -4.07
N GLU A 107 -2.11 -7.66 -4.36
CA GLU A 107 -1.00 -6.70 -4.35
C GLU A 107 -0.44 -6.53 -2.93
N GLU A 108 -1.31 -6.43 -1.93
CA GLU A 108 -0.92 -6.36 -0.52
C GLU A 108 -0.17 -7.63 -0.07
N GLN A 109 -0.63 -8.82 -0.50
CA GLN A 109 0.06 -10.07 -0.21
C GLN A 109 1.48 -10.07 -0.80
N VAL A 110 1.67 -9.63 -2.04
CA VAL A 110 3.00 -9.53 -2.66
C VAL A 110 3.91 -8.60 -1.86
N VAL A 111 3.41 -7.46 -1.39
CA VAL A 111 4.18 -6.52 -0.56
C VAL A 111 4.56 -7.15 0.79
N ASN A 112 3.64 -7.85 1.43
CA ASN A 112 3.90 -8.54 2.69
C ASN A 112 4.93 -9.66 2.54
N ASP A 113 4.81 -10.47 1.49
CA ASP A 113 5.76 -11.54 1.17
C ASP A 113 7.16 -10.95 0.87
N ALA A 114 7.23 -9.91 0.04
CA ALA A 114 8.48 -9.21 -0.24
C ALA A 114 9.13 -8.61 1.02
N ASN A 115 8.34 -8.01 1.92
CA ASN A 115 8.82 -7.49 3.19
C ASN A 115 9.32 -8.60 4.13
N SER A 116 8.65 -9.75 4.15
CA SER A 116 9.06 -10.92 4.94
C SER A 116 10.40 -11.47 4.44
N GLU A 117 10.53 -11.67 3.13
CA GLU A 117 11.78 -12.13 2.51
C GLU A 117 12.92 -11.12 2.68
N SER A 118 12.66 -9.82 2.54
CA SER A 118 13.63 -8.77 2.80
C SER A 118 14.17 -8.83 4.23
N LYS A 119 13.30 -9.02 5.23
CA LYS A 119 13.71 -9.20 6.63
C LYS A 119 14.61 -10.42 6.82
N LYS A 120 14.27 -11.56 6.18
CA LYS A 120 15.12 -12.76 6.22
C LYS A 120 16.49 -12.52 5.61
N ILE A 121 16.54 -11.87 4.44
CA ILE A 121 17.81 -11.54 3.77
C ILE A 121 18.67 -10.67 4.69
N ILE A 122 18.10 -9.62 5.29
CA ILE A 122 18.84 -8.74 6.21
C ILE A 122 19.36 -9.52 7.42
N SER A 123 18.52 -10.35 8.03
CA SER A 123 18.90 -11.17 9.18
C SER A 123 20.03 -12.15 8.84
N ASN A 124 19.92 -12.87 7.72
CA ASN A 124 20.93 -13.83 7.28
C ASN A 124 22.24 -13.12 6.94
N THR A 125 22.15 -11.98 6.24
CA THR A 125 23.33 -11.18 5.87
C THR A 125 24.04 -10.65 7.12
N GLN A 126 23.29 -10.20 8.13
CA GLN A 126 23.87 -9.77 9.41
C GLN A 126 24.60 -10.92 10.11
N GLN A 127 23.96 -12.09 10.21
CA GLN A 127 24.56 -13.26 10.84
C GLN A 127 25.84 -13.72 10.09
N GLU A 128 25.80 -13.72 8.76
CA GLU A 128 26.95 -14.11 7.94
C GLU A 128 28.09 -13.08 8.04
N ALA A 129 27.77 -11.79 8.06
CA ALA A 129 28.75 -10.72 8.29
C ALA A 129 29.41 -10.83 9.67
N GLU A 130 28.64 -11.12 10.71
CA GLU A 130 29.16 -11.36 12.07
C GLU A 130 30.10 -12.56 12.10
N LYS A 131 29.73 -13.65 11.43
CA LYS A 131 30.57 -14.85 11.33
C LYS A 131 31.89 -14.55 10.61
N ILE A 132 31.84 -13.89 9.45
CA ILE A 132 33.04 -13.51 8.70
C ILE A 132 33.95 -12.61 9.54
N LEU A 133 33.39 -11.62 10.24
CA LEU A 133 34.14 -10.74 11.13
C LEU A 133 34.79 -11.50 12.29
N SER A 134 34.08 -12.44 12.89
CA SER A 134 34.60 -13.27 13.98
C SER A 134 35.76 -14.14 13.50
N GLU A 135 35.61 -14.82 12.36
CA GLU A 135 36.66 -15.65 11.76
C GLU A 135 37.89 -14.83 11.36
N ALA A 136 37.68 -13.65 10.76
CA ALA A 136 38.76 -12.75 10.39
C ALA A 136 39.53 -12.26 11.62
N LYS A 137 38.83 -11.88 12.70
CA LYS A 137 39.45 -11.48 13.97
C LYS A 137 40.27 -12.61 14.58
N SER A 138 39.72 -13.82 14.66
CA SER A 138 40.44 -14.98 15.20
C SER A 138 41.69 -15.32 14.40
N LYS A 139 41.60 -15.30 13.05
CA LYS A 139 42.77 -15.50 12.19
C LYS A 139 43.83 -14.42 12.36
N ALA A 140 43.42 -13.16 12.48
CA ALA A 140 44.35 -12.05 12.71
C ALA A 140 45.07 -12.19 14.06
N GLU A 141 44.37 -12.60 15.11
CA GLU A 141 44.93 -12.85 16.43
C GLU A 141 45.97 -13.99 16.40
N ILE A 142 45.64 -15.12 15.77
CA ILE A 142 46.58 -16.24 15.59
C ILE A 142 47.84 -15.78 14.84
N LEU A 143 47.68 -15.10 13.70
CA LEU A 143 48.81 -14.61 12.91
C LEU A 143 49.69 -13.63 13.69
N THR A 144 49.09 -12.80 14.54
CA THR A 144 49.84 -11.85 15.38
C THR A 144 50.65 -12.60 16.43
N ASN A 145 50.04 -13.55 17.13
CA ASN A 145 50.72 -14.37 18.14
C ASN A 145 51.85 -15.21 17.52
N ASP A 146 51.60 -15.88 16.38
CA ASP A 146 52.62 -16.66 15.67
C ASP A 146 53.81 -15.78 15.24
N ALA A 147 53.54 -14.56 14.79
CA ALA A 147 54.59 -13.60 14.43
C ALA A 147 55.40 -13.16 15.66
N GLU A 148 54.74 -12.86 16.78
CA GLU A 148 55.40 -12.50 18.04
C GLU A 148 56.29 -13.63 18.56
N GLU A 149 55.81 -14.87 18.59
CA GLU A 149 56.60 -16.04 19.00
C GLU A 149 57.84 -16.21 18.11
N LYS A 150 57.66 -16.08 16.80
CA LYS A 150 58.77 -16.21 15.83
C LYS A 150 59.80 -15.10 15.99
N ILE A 151 59.36 -13.85 16.20
CA ILE A 151 60.24 -12.71 16.46
C ILE A 151 61.04 -12.94 17.74
N ASN A 152 60.38 -13.37 18.82
CA ASN A 152 61.05 -13.65 20.09
C ASN A 152 62.09 -14.76 19.95
N SER A 153 61.76 -15.86 19.27
CA SER A 153 62.73 -16.94 19.01
C SER A 153 63.91 -16.47 18.17
N MET A 154 63.67 -15.64 17.15
CA MET A 154 64.73 -15.08 16.32
C MET A 154 65.63 -14.13 17.12
N LEU A 155 65.06 -13.31 17.99
CA LEU A 155 65.80 -12.41 18.85
C LEU A 155 66.71 -13.20 19.79
N THR A 156 66.20 -14.21 20.50
CA THR A 156 67.01 -15.06 21.39
C THR A 156 68.16 -15.74 20.65
N LYS A 157 67.91 -16.32 19.47
CA LYS A 157 68.99 -16.93 18.66
C LYS A 157 70.03 -15.90 18.22
N THR A 158 69.58 -14.70 17.85
CA THR A 158 70.49 -13.63 17.44
C THR A 158 71.35 -13.17 18.63
N GLU A 159 70.77 -13.06 19.83
CA GLU A 159 71.49 -12.75 21.06
C GLU A 159 72.56 -13.80 21.38
N GLU A 160 72.21 -15.09 21.27
CA GLU A 160 73.15 -16.20 21.43
C GLU A 160 74.30 -16.15 20.42
N GLU A 161 74.00 -15.93 19.13
CA GLU A 161 75.01 -15.82 18.07
C GLU A 161 75.94 -14.61 18.26
N VAL A 162 75.38 -13.46 18.66
CA VAL A 162 76.15 -12.24 18.95
C VAL A 162 77.09 -12.50 20.12
N GLU A 163 76.62 -13.15 21.18
CA GLU A 163 77.45 -13.44 22.35
C GLU A 163 78.58 -14.43 22.01
N LEU A 164 78.28 -15.50 21.27
CA LEU A 164 79.30 -16.43 20.77
C LEU A 164 80.34 -15.72 19.89
N ARG A 165 79.91 -14.81 19.02
CA ARG A 165 80.80 -14.05 18.15
C ARG A 165 81.68 -13.07 18.93
N ARG A 166 81.15 -12.42 19.98
CA ARG A 166 81.92 -11.57 20.89
C ARG A 166 82.99 -12.36 21.63
N VAL A 167 82.61 -13.47 22.26
CA VAL A 167 83.56 -14.34 22.98
C VAL A 167 84.63 -14.90 22.03
N GLY A 168 84.24 -15.34 20.84
CA GLY A 168 85.19 -15.81 19.82
C GLY A 168 86.17 -14.74 19.37
N ALA A 169 85.70 -13.51 19.13
CA ALA A 169 86.55 -12.38 18.76
C ALA A 169 87.51 -11.98 19.90
N ASP A 170 87.04 -11.98 21.14
CA ASP A 170 87.87 -11.70 22.32
C ASP A 170 88.96 -12.76 22.52
N ASN A 171 88.63 -14.03 22.30
CA ASN A 171 89.59 -15.12 22.36
C ASN A 171 90.64 -15.00 21.25
N TYR A 172 90.23 -14.75 20.01
CA TYR A 172 91.14 -14.52 18.90
C TYR A 172 92.07 -13.31 19.14
N ALA A 173 91.52 -12.20 19.65
CA ALA A 173 92.31 -11.03 20.01
C ALA A 173 93.37 -11.37 21.07
N ARG A 174 93.01 -12.18 22.09
CA ARG A 174 93.94 -12.66 23.10
C ARG A 174 95.05 -13.53 22.52
N GLU A 175 94.73 -14.47 21.63
CA GLU A 175 95.72 -15.32 20.95
C GLU A 175 96.70 -14.48 20.12
N VAL A 176 96.20 -13.52 19.33
CA VAL A 176 97.03 -12.63 18.52
C VAL A 176 97.94 -11.77 19.40
N LEU A 177 97.41 -11.25 20.53
CA LEU A 177 98.21 -10.46 21.48
C LEU A 177 99.30 -11.29 22.15
N PHE A 178 99.03 -12.53 22.55
CA PHE A 178 100.06 -13.43 23.08
C PHE A 178 101.14 -13.77 22.04
N ALA A 179 100.74 -14.08 20.81
CA ALA A 179 101.70 -14.34 19.74
C ALA A 179 102.57 -13.11 19.43
N LEU A 180 101.97 -11.91 19.52
CA LEU A 180 102.71 -10.66 19.37
C LEU A 180 103.68 -10.41 20.54
N GLU A 181 103.26 -10.68 21.77
CA GLU A 181 104.10 -10.60 22.97
C GLU A 181 105.31 -11.53 22.88
N GLU A 182 105.09 -12.79 22.50
CA GLU A 182 106.16 -13.78 22.28
C GLU A 182 107.16 -13.28 21.23
N LYS A 183 106.66 -12.79 20.10
CA LYS A 183 107.51 -12.26 19.03
C LYS A 183 108.30 -11.02 19.47
N VAL A 184 107.70 -10.13 20.26
CA VAL A 184 108.41 -8.97 20.82
C VAL A 184 109.48 -9.43 21.81
N ALA A 185 109.18 -10.39 22.68
CA ALA A 185 110.16 -10.96 23.62
C ALA A 185 111.36 -11.61 22.92
N ASP A 186 111.11 -12.35 21.84
CA ASP A 186 112.15 -12.94 20.99
C ASP A 186 113.04 -11.86 20.35
N THR A 187 112.43 -10.84 19.75
CA THR A 187 113.20 -9.73 19.16
C THR A 187 114.01 -8.96 20.20
N LEU A 188 113.47 -8.76 21.41
CA LEU A 188 114.18 -8.11 22.51
C LEU A 188 115.37 -8.96 22.99
N SER A 189 115.21 -10.28 23.08
CA SER A 189 116.30 -11.22 23.40
C SER A 189 117.40 -11.18 22.35
N GLN A 190 117.06 -11.12 21.06
CA GLN A 190 118.03 -10.96 19.97
C GLN A 190 118.79 -9.62 20.06
N ILE A 191 118.09 -8.51 20.34
CA ILE A 191 118.71 -7.20 20.53
C ILE A 191 119.67 -7.23 21.73
N ARG A 192 119.24 -7.78 22.88
CA ARG A 192 120.09 -7.93 24.07
C ARG A 192 121.32 -8.79 23.79
N GLY A 193 121.16 -9.93 23.12
CA GLY A 193 122.29 -10.77 22.70
C GLY A 193 123.25 -10.04 21.76
N GLY A 194 122.73 -9.19 20.86
CA GLY A 194 123.53 -8.32 20.00
C GLY A 194 124.30 -7.24 20.77
N ILE A 195 123.67 -6.59 21.76
CA ILE A 195 124.32 -5.62 22.65
C ILE A 195 125.42 -6.31 23.47
N ASP A 196 125.14 -7.46 24.10
CA ASP A 196 126.13 -8.22 24.87
C ASP A 196 127.35 -8.64 24.01
N MET A 197 127.13 -8.93 22.73
CA MET A 197 128.21 -9.21 21.77
C MET A 197 129.04 -7.97 21.42
N LEU A 198 128.41 -6.80 21.31
CA LEU A 198 129.10 -5.52 21.09
C LEU A 198 129.87 -5.10 22.34
N ASP A 199 129.29 -5.22 23.52
CA ASP A 199 129.94 -4.91 24.80
C ASP A 199 131.15 -5.82 25.08
N LYS A 200 131.08 -7.11 24.69
CA LYS A 200 132.24 -8.02 24.72
C LYS A 200 133.34 -7.67 23.71
N ASN A 201 133.00 -6.98 22.63
CA ASN A 201 133.91 -6.58 21.56
C ASN A 201 134.28 -5.09 21.61
N ASP A 202 133.85 -4.35 22.64
CA ASP A 202 134.24 -2.95 22.84
C ASP A 202 135.70 -2.90 23.36
N PRO A 203 136.64 -2.32 22.59
CA PRO A 203 138.03 -2.17 23.02
C PRO A 203 138.21 -1.22 24.21
N SER A 204 137.15 -0.57 24.71
CA SER A 204 137.20 0.39 25.80
C SER A 204 136.92 -0.17 27.21
N VAL A 205 136.57 -1.46 27.36
CA VAL A 205 136.37 -2.10 28.70
C VAL A 205 137.58 -2.95 29.13
N THR A 206 138.74 -2.78 28.50
CA THR A 206 140.03 -3.29 29.00
C THR A 206 140.87 -2.17 29.61
N ASN A 207 140.42 -1.55 30.72
CA ASN A 207 141.26 -1.10 31.85
C ASN A 207 140.49 -0.20 32.84
N LYS A 208 140.25 -0.67 34.07
CA LYS A 208 141.01 -0.29 35.27
C LYS A 208 140.44 -0.95 36.54
N GLN A 209 141.35 -1.07 37.50
CA GLN A 209 141.16 -1.14 38.95
C GLN A 209 139.89 -0.46 39.46
#